data_AF-A0A1T4KF36-F1
#
_entry.id   AF-A0A1T4KF36-F1
#
_cell.length_a   1.000
_cell.length_b   1.000
_cell.length_c   1.000
_cell.angle_alpha   90.00
_cell.angle_beta   90.00
_cell.angle_gamma   90.00
#
_symmetry.space_group_name_H-M   'P 1'
#
loop_
_entity.id
_entity.type
_entity.pdbx_description
1 polymer ?
#
loop_
_entity_poly.entity_id
_entity_poly.type
_entity_poly.pdbx_seq_one_letter_code
_entity_poly.pdbx_strand_id
1 'polypeptide(L)'
;MMKKWIFGVLSLALAAFAEDVTATTSGGRIVILHDNGRWEYYQNNSRVRDIRESAIPKDMQTNVSIEYEPLDKLEGDMRMRMEANDEPEDKIRDSLRTLPVGGIVHFCADESQVHRGNPRTFTYTIWVGKKQVYKASVSESEAQLSDVANVTYLLSVPLQMKVKGQKIKARIENGYSSVDFDVR
;
A
#
# COMPACT_ATOMS: atom_id res chain seq x y z
N MET A 1 50.92 -44.69 58.43
CA MET A 1 49.82 -44.03 59.16
C MET A 1 49.24 -42.93 58.27
N MET A 2 47.93 -43.02 58.02
CA MET A 2 46.98 -41.94 57.67
C MET A 2 47.08 -41.15 56.32
N LYS A 3 46.15 -41.53 55.42
CA LYS A 3 45.23 -40.74 54.58
C LYS A 3 45.39 -39.21 54.50
N LYS A 4 45.38 -38.71 53.25
CA LYS A 4 44.49 -37.65 52.66
C LYS A 4 44.86 -37.51 51.17
N TRP A 5 44.15 -38.13 50.22
CA TRP A 5 43.03 -37.54 49.43
C TRP A 5 43.12 -36.02 49.28
N ILE A 6 43.43 -35.55 48.07
CA ILE A 6 42.59 -34.64 47.27
C ILE A 6 43.03 -34.73 45.81
N PHE A 7 42.03 -35.04 44.99
CA PHE A 7 42.02 -35.05 43.54
C PHE A 7 42.32 -33.65 42.97
N GLY A 8 43.00 -33.61 41.83
CA GLY A 8 43.17 -32.39 41.05
C GLY A 8 43.79 -32.66 39.69
N VAL A 9 43.24 -33.63 38.94
CA VAL A 9 43.60 -33.81 37.52
C VAL A 9 43.00 -32.64 36.76
N LEU A 10 43.83 -31.66 36.43
CA LEU A 10 43.49 -30.58 35.52
C LEU A 10 43.50 -31.15 34.09
N SER A 11 42.39 -31.73 33.67
CA SER A 11 42.17 -32.13 32.27
C SER A 11 41.98 -30.87 31.43
N LEU A 12 43.04 -30.41 30.76
CA LEU A 12 42.91 -29.54 29.59
C LEU A 12 42.24 -30.34 28.48
N ALA A 13 40.91 -30.28 28.42
CA ALA A 13 40.19 -30.63 27.22
C ALA A 13 40.53 -29.57 26.17
N LEU A 14 41.44 -29.91 25.26
CA LEU A 14 41.59 -29.22 23.99
C LEU A 14 40.23 -29.29 23.29
N ALA A 15 39.50 -28.18 23.32
CA ALA A 15 38.35 -27.98 22.46
C ALA A 15 38.85 -28.08 21.02
N ALA A 16 38.58 -29.22 20.39
CA ALA A 16 38.60 -29.31 18.94
C ALA A 16 37.54 -28.34 18.44
N PHE A 17 37.96 -27.16 17.97
CA PHE A 17 37.11 -26.27 17.21
C PHE A 17 36.83 -26.99 15.89
N ALA A 18 35.64 -27.58 15.79
CA ALA A 18 35.12 -27.99 14.52
C ALA A 18 34.76 -26.72 13.75
N GLU A 19 35.62 -26.35 12.80
CA GLU A 19 35.31 -25.30 11.84
C GLU A 19 34.29 -25.86 10.85
N ASP A 20 33.09 -25.28 10.85
CA ASP A 20 32.05 -25.56 9.85
C ASP A 20 32.67 -25.52 8.45
N VAL A 21 32.71 -26.67 7.76
CA VAL A 21 33.31 -26.75 6.41
C VAL A 21 32.31 -26.21 5.41
N THR A 22 32.59 -25.05 4.86
CA THR A 22 31.78 -24.43 3.81
C THR A 22 32.28 -24.81 2.42
N ALA A 23 31.39 -25.29 1.56
CA ALA A 23 31.69 -25.58 0.15
C ALA A 23 30.74 -24.81 -0.78
N THR A 24 31.25 -24.37 -1.94
CA THR A 24 30.44 -23.68 -2.95
C THR A 24 30.16 -24.64 -4.11
N THR A 25 28.87 -24.87 -4.38
CA THR A 25 28.42 -25.70 -5.51
C THR A 25 28.65 -25.00 -6.85
N SER A 26 28.69 -25.74 -7.96
CA SER A 26 28.85 -25.19 -9.32
C SER A 26 27.77 -24.18 -9.72
N GLY A 27 26.63 -24.14 -9.02
CA GLY A 27 25.56 -23.15 -9.18
C GLY A 27 25.65 -21.95 -8.22
N GLY A 28 26.77 -21.76 -7.51
CA GLY A 28 27.01 -20.60 -6.65
C GLY A 28 26.31 -20.62 -5.28
N ARG A 29 25.76 -21.77 -4.85
CA ARG A 29 25.14 -21.92 -3.52
C ARG A 29 26.18 -22.41 -2.51
N ILE A 30 26.22 -21.77 -1.35
CA ILE A 30 27.07 -22.13 -0.22
C ILE A 30 26.35 -23.23 0.58
N VAL A 31 27.09 -24.28 0.92
CA VAL A 31 26.59 -25.40 1.72
C VAL A 31 27.51 -25.56 2.92
N ILE A 32 26.92 -25.77 4.10
CA ILE A 32 27.63 -26.03 5.35
C ILE A 32 27.50 -27.51 5.68
N LEU A 33 28.63 -28.16 5.96
CA LEU A 33 28.66 -29.50 6.53
C LEU A 33 28.78 -29.39 8.04
N HIS A 34 27.76 -29.86 8.75
CA HIS A 34 27.78 -29.92 10.20
C HIS A 34 28.48 -31.19 10.70
N ASP A 35 28.98 -31.14 11.93
CA ASP A 35 29.69 -32.24 12.60
C ASP A 35 28.89 -33.54 12.71
N ASN A 36 27.56 -33.46 12.60
CA ASN A 36 26.66 -34.61 12.60
C ASN A 36 26.49 -35.26 11.20
N GLY A 37 27.27 -34.83 10.20
CA GLY A 37 27.21 -35.32 8.83
C GLY A 37 26.01 -34.80 8.02
N ARG A 38 25.22 -33.86 8.58
CA ARG A 38 24.09 -33.24 7.89
C ARG A 38 24.58 -32.08 7.03
N TRP A 39 24.11 -32.06 5.78
CA TRP A 39 24.28 -30.91 4.90
C TRP A 39 23.14 -29.91 5.12
N GLU A 40 23.49 -28.65 5.36
CA GLU A 40 22.53 -27.55 5.39
C GLU A 40 22.84 -26.57 4.27
N TYR A 41 21.82 -26.25 3.48
CA TYR A 41 21.95 -25.21 2.47
C TYR A 41 21.99 -23.87 3.18
N TYR A 42 23.11 -23.15 3.03
CA TYR A 42 23.19 -21.78 3.49
C TYR A 42 22.34 -20.91 2.56
N GLN A 43 21.05 -20.79 2.87
CA GLN A 43 20.23 -19.73 2.33
C GLN A 43 20.70 -18.44 2.98
N ASN A 44 21.51 -17.67 2.26
CA ASN A 44 21.80 -16.31 2.67
C ASN A 44 20.50 -15.51 2.70
N ASN A 45 19.84 -15.51 3.86
CA ASN A 45 18.63 -14.77 4.13
C ASN A 45 18.92 -13.27 4.36
N SER A 46 20.09 -12.75 3.95
CA SER A 46 20.37 -11.31 3.95
C SER A 46 19.46 -10.51 3.01
N ARG A 47 18.63 -11.18 2.20
CA ARG A 47 17.59 -10.56 1.35
C ARG A 47 16.16 -10.79 1.84
N VAL A 48 15.93 -11.63 2.85
CA VAL A 48 14.60 -11.75 3.48
C VAL A 48 14.65 -10.92 4.74
N ARG A 49 14.45 -9.61 4.58
CA ARG A 49 14.09 -8.75 5.72
C ARG A 49 12.80 -9.33 6.29
N ASP A 50 12.82 -9.67 7.57
CA ASP A 50 11.62 -9.83 8.39
C ASP A 50 10.79 -8.54 8.19
N ILE A 51 9.81 -8.56 7.28
CA ILE A 51 8.98 -7.38 6.96
C ILE A 51 7.97 -7.24 8.09
N ARG A 52 8.46 -6.85 9.26
CA ARG A 52 7.62 -6.23 10.27
C ARG A 52 7.04 -4.96 9.61
N GLU A 53 5.76 -4.66 9.83
CA GLU A 53 5.11 -3.45 9.30
C GLU A 53 5.91 -2.15 9.59
N SER A 54 6.83 -2.19 10.56
CA SER A 54 7.78 -1.12 10.88
C SER A 54 8.99 -0.95 9.92
N ALA A 55 9.16 -1.82 8.92
CA ALA A 55 10.31 -1.81 8.00
C ALA A 55 10.03 -1.15 6.65
N ILE A 56 8.78 -0.73 6.38
CA ILE A 56 8.45 0.12 5.23
C ILE A 56 8.99 1.52 5.56
N PRO A 57 9.96 2.05 4.79
CA PRO A 57 10.44 3.41 4.98
C PRO A 57 9.24 4.37 4.94
N LYS A 58 9.16 5.36 5.83
CA LYS A 58 7.99 6.26 5.95
C LYS A 58 7.69 7.00 4.64
N ASP A 59 8.70 7.21 3.83
CA ASP A 59 8.69 7.73 2.45
C ASP A 59 7.96 6.82 1.45
N MET A 60 7.82 5.52 1.72
CA MET A 60 7.04 4.60 0.89
C MET A 60 5.58 4.46 1.32
N GLN A 61 5.18 5.00 2.47
CA GLN A 61 3.80 4.94 2.95
C GLN A 61 3.02 6.13 2.38
N THR A 62 2.17 5.88 1.39
CA THR A 62 1.19 6.89 0.95
C THR A 62 0.02 6.85 1.91
N ASN A 63 -0.20 7.93 2.64
CA ASN A 63 -1.39 8.07 3.45
C ASN A 63 -2.52 8.53 2.53
N VAL A 64 -3.33 7.57 2.08
CA VAL A 64 -4.47 7.85 1.22
C VAL A 64 -5.67 8.15 2.10
N SER A 65 -6.31 9.30 1.87
CA SER A 65 -7.64 9.62 2.39
C SER A 65 -8.65 9.53 1.25
N ILE A 66 -9.94 9.45 1.60
CA ILE A 66 -11.02 9.46 0.61
C ILE A 66 -11.93 10.64 0.89
N GLU A 67 -12.19 11.40 -0.16
CA GLU A 67 -13.21 12.43 -0.18
C GLU A 67 -14.37 11.99 -1.06
N TYR A 68 -15.60 12.14 -0.56
CA TYR A 68 -16.81 11.84 -1.31
C TYR A 68 -17.58 13.12 -1.59
N GLU A 69 -17.74 13.41 -2.86
CA GLU A 69 -18.48 14.56 -3.35
C GLU A 69 -19.89 14.13 -3.79
N PRO A 70 -20.94 14.48 -3.02
CA PRO A 70 -22.30 14.08 -3.35
C PRO A 70 -22.85 14.84 -4.56
N LEU A 71 -23.81 14.23 -5.27
CA LEU A 71 -24.49 14.86 -6.40
C LEU A 71 -25.03 16.25 -6.08
N ASP A 72 -25.68 16.43 -4.93
CA ASP A 72 -26.28 17.71 -4.54
C ASP A 72 -25.24 18.84 -4.46
N LYS A 73 -24.00 18.52 -4.04
CA LYS A 73 -22.88 19.47 -4.03
C LYS A 73 -22.44 19.80 -5.45
N LEU A 74 -22.26 18.78 -6.30
CA LEU A 74 -21.89 18.96 -7.71
C LEU A 74 -22.92 19.81 -8.48
N GLU A 75 -24.20 19.57 -8.24
CA GLU A 75 -25.30 20.33 -8.84
C GLU A 75 -25.26 21.79 -8.40
N GLY A 76 -25.07 22.03 -7.10
CA GLY A 76 -24.91 23.37 -6.53
C GLY A 76 -23.71 24.11 -7.12
N ASP A 77 -22.54 23.49 -7.09
CA ASP A 77 -21.28 24.11 -7.55
C ASP A 77 -21.32 24.40 -9.06
N MET A 78 -21.86 23.49 -9.87
CA MET A 78 -22.00 23.73 -11.30
C MET A 78 -23.02 24.81 -11.62
N ARG A 79 -24.17 24.81 -10.93
CA ARG A 79 -25.19 25.86 -11.10
C ARG A 79 -24.59 27.22 -10.76
N MET A 80 -23.96 27.37 -9.59
CA MET A 80 -23.32 28.63 -9.18
C MET A 80 -22.28 29.11 -10.21
N ARG A 81 -21.44 28.21 -10.72
CA ARG A 81 -20.43 28.56 -11.73
C ARG A 81 -21.05 29.04 -13.04
N MET A 82 -22.12 28.40 -13.50
CA MET A 82 -22.79 28.78 -14.76
C MET A 82 -23.61 30.06 -14.62
N GLU A 83 -24.28 30.24 -13.48
CA GLU A 83 -24.97 31.49 -13.15
C GLU A 83 -23.97 32.66 -13.07
N ALA A 84 -22.78 32.45 -12.48
CA ALA A 84 -21.71 33.44 -12.46
C ALA A 84 -21.16 33.79 -13.86
N ASN A 85 -21.36 32.92 -14.85
CA ASN A 85 -20.99 33.14 -16.25
C ASN A 85 -22.17 33.64 -17.11
N ASP A 86 -23.29 34.05 -16.48
CA ASP A 86 -24.51 34.52 -17.14
C ASP A 86 -25.09 33.53 -18.18
N GLU A 87 -24.92 32.22 -17.95
CA GLU A 87 -25.47 31.19 -18.84
C GLU A 87 -27.00 31.05 -18.69
N PRO A 88 -27.75 30.77 -19.78
CA PRO A 88 -29.20 30.63 -19.73
C PRO A 88 -29.66 29.35 -19.00
N GLU A 89 -30.83 29.40 -18.34
CA GLU A 89 -31.38 28.32 -17.51
C GLU A 89 -31.50 26.98 -18.27
N ASP A 90 -31.83 27.00 -19.56
CA ASP A 90 -31.90 25.77 -20.36
C ASP A 90 -30.54 25.06 -20.46
N LYS A 91 -29.44 25.81 -20.62
CA LYS A 91 -28.08 25.23 -20.64
C LYS A 91 -27.65 24.75 -19.26
N ILE A 92 -28.05 25.45 -18.20
CA ILE A 92 -27.79 25.02 -16.82
C ILE A 92 -28.45 23.66 -16.58
N ARG A 93 -29.74 23.54 -16.92
CA ARG A 93 -30.48 22.28 -16.79
C ARG A 93 -29.86 21.14 -17.59
N ASP A 94 -29.45 21.41 -18.83
CA ASP A 94 -28.83 20.38 -19.68
C ASP A 94 -27.47 19.95 -19.14
N SER A 95 -26.68 20.88 -18.59
CA SER A 95 -25.41 20.57 -17.95
C SER A 95 -25.60 19.72 -16.69
N LEU A 96 -26.58 20.05 -15.84
CA LEU A 96 -26.90 19.27 -14.62
C LEU A 96 -27.19 17.80 -14.92
N ARG A 97 -27.75 17.48 -16.09
CA ARG A 97 -28.01 16.10 -16.52
C ARG A 97 -26.75 15.30 -16.86
N THR A 98 -25.62 15.97 -17.10
CA THR A 98 -24.35 15.32 -17.42
C THR A 98 -23.59 14.86 -16.17
N LEU A 99 -24.01 15.30 -14.99
CA LEU A 99 -23.33 14.96 -13.73
C LEU A 99 -23.49 13.49 -13.34
N PRO A 100 -22.49 12.92 -12.65
CA PRO A 100 -22.57 11.56 -12.16
C PRO A 100 -23.61 11.45 -11.04
N VAL A 101 -24.67 10.69 -11.31
CA VAL A 101 -25.84 10.55 -10.41
C VAL A 101 -25.53 9.99 -9.01
N GLY A 102 -24.36 9.38 -8.84
CA GLY A 102 -23.87 8.85 -7.56
C GLY A 102 -22.82 9.71 -6.87
N GLY A 103 -22.49 10.89 -7.41
CA GLY A 103 -21.38 11.71 -6.95
C GLY A 103 -20.02 11.23 -7.47
N ILE A 104 -18.94 11.74 -6.88
CA ILE A 104 -17.56 11.40 -7.21
C ILE A 104 -16.84 10.94 -5.94
N VAL A 105 -16.03 9.89 -6.07
CA VAL A 105 -15.12 9.43 -5.01
C VAL A 105 -13.71 9.81 -5.41
N HIS A 106 -13.05 10.63 -4.59
CA HIS A 106 -11.67 11.05 -4.76
C HIS A 106 -10.77 10.28 -3.81
N PHE A 107 -9.75 9.62 -4.35
CA PHE A 107 -8.62 9.11 -3.57
C PHE A 107 -7.57 10.20 -3.49
N CYS A 108 -7.34 10.69 -2.29
CA CYS A 108 -6.51 11.85 -2.02
C CYS A 108 -5.22 11.41 -1.33
N ALA A 109 -4.11 12.07 -1.66
CA ALA A 109 -2.87 11.99 -0.90
C ALA A 109 -2.26 13.38 -0.78
N ASP A 110 -1.37 13.55 0.19
CA ASP A 110 -0.57 14.78 0.29
C ASP A 110 0.38 14.86 -0.94
N GLU A 111 0.48 16.03 -1.58
CA GLU A 111 1.31 16.22 -2.78
C GLU A 111 2.79 15.85 -2.51
N SER A 112 3.27 16.02 -1.28
CA SER A 112 4.64 15.63 -0.89
C SER A 112 4.88 14.12 -0.93
N GLN A 113 3.83 13.30 -0.92
CA GLN A 113 3.88 11.84 -0.96
C GLN A 113 3.73 11.27 -2.37
N VAL A 114 3.42 12.10 -3.37
CA VAL A 114 3.19 11.68 -4.76
C VAL A 114 4.51 11.58 -5.51
N HIS A 115 4.86 10.38 -5.97
CA HIS A 115 6.16 10.10 -6.59
C HIS A 115 6.12 10.35 -8.10
N ARG A 116 6.15 11.62 -8.54
CA ARG A 116 6.11 11.96 -9.99
C ARG A 116 7.30 11.43 -10.80
N GLY A 117 8.49 11.33 -10.19
CA GLY A 117 9.70 10.82 -10.85
C GLY A 117 9.79 9.30 -10.94
N ASN A 118 9.07 8.57 -10.08
CA ASN A 118 8.98 7.11 -10.09
C ASN A 118 7.56 6.71 -9.67
N PRO A 119 6.57 6.85 -10.57
CA PRO A 119 5.17 6.72 -10.23
C PRO A 119 4.85 5.27 -9.89
N ARG A 120 4.18 5.07 -8.74
CA ARG A 120 3.68 3.75 -8.34
C ARG A 120 2.33 3.48 -8.98
N THR A 121 2.00 2.21 -9.12
CA THR A 121 0.68 1.78 -9.59
C THR A 121 -0.11 1.23 -8.42
N PHE A 122 -1.33 1.72 -8.25
CA PHE A 122 -2.28 1.23 -7.27
C PHE A 122 -3.51 0.67 -7.98
N THR A 123 -4.07 -0.41 -7.45
CA THR A 123 -5.38 -0.87 -7.89
C THR A 123 -6.44 -0.33 -6.96
N TYR A 124 -7.38 0.40 -7.53
CA TYR A 124 -8.49 1.02 -6.83
C TYR A 124 -9.74 0.20 -7.08
N THR A 125 -10.44 -0.16 -6.02
CA THR A 125 -11.73 -0.86 -6.12
C THR A 125 -12.78 -0.12 -5.31
N ILE A 126 -13.97 0.08 -5.87
CA ILE A 126 -15.09 0.71 -5.17
C ILE A 126 -16.29 -0.24 -5.19
N TRP A 127 -16.95 -0.34 -4.05
CA TRP A 127 -18.22 -1.04 -3.87
C TRP A 127 -19.29 -0.08 -3.37
N VAL A 128 -20.49 -0.22 -3.94
CA VAL A 128 -21.71 0.43 -3.44
C VAL A 128 -22.63 -0.70 -2.95
N GLY A 129 -22.84 -0.76 -1.64
CA GLY A 129 -23.48 -1.89 -0.97
C GLY A 129 -22.67 -3.19 -1.17
N LYS A 130 -23.22 -4.13 -1.93
CA LYS A 130 -22.56 -5.40 -2.29
C LYS A 130 -22.01 -5.42 -3.71
N LYS A 131 -22.29 -4.40 -4.52
CA LYS A 131 -21.94 -4.37 -5.94
C LYS A 131 -20.60 -3.68 -6.12
N GLN A 132 -19.65 -4.34 -6.78
CA GLN A 132 -18.44 -3.68 -7.26
C GLN A 132 -18.80 -2.77 -8.43
N VAL A 133 -18.52 -1.48 -8.30
CA VAL A 133 -18.87 -0.47 -9.30
C VAL A 133 -17.66 -0.01 -10.10
N TYR A 134 -16.46 -0.18 -9.55
CA TYR A 134 -15.21 0.22 -10.19
C TYR A 134 -14.08 -0.72 -9.75
N LYS A 135 -13.20 -1.06 -10.69
CA LYS A 135 -11.89 -1.67 -10.43
C LYS A 135 -10.93 -1.33 -11.55
N ALA A 136 -9.83 -0.66 -11.24
CA ALA A 136 -8.77 -0.40 -12.21
C ALA A 136 -7.43 -0.19 -11.50
N SER A 137 -6.35 -0.52 -12.20
CA SER A 137 -4.99 -0.17 -11.79
C SER A 137 -4.59 1.13 -12.47
N VAL A 138 -4.24 2.13 -11.67
CA VAL A 138 -3.91 3.49 -12.13
C VAL A 138 -2.56 3.88 -11.57
N SER A 139 -1.76 4.55 -12.42
CA SER A 139 -0.43 5.04 -12.07
C SER A 139 -0.53 6.41 -11.38
N GLU A 140 0.30 6.66 -10.37
CA GLU A 140 0.45 7.98 -9.74
C GLU A 140 0.83 9.08 -10.73
N SER A 141 1.36 8.73 -11.90
CA SER A 141 1.61 9.70 -12.98
C SER A 141 0.35 10.36 -13.52
N GLU A 142 -0.81 9.73 -13.33
CA GLU A 142 -2.12 10.24 -13.75
C GLU A 142 -2.77 11.11 -12.65
N ALA A 143 -2.11 11.26 -11.50
CA ALA A 143 -2.61 12.05 -10.39
C ALA A 143 -2.75 13.54 -10.78
N GLN A 144 -3.87 14.13 -10.38
CA GLN A 144 -4.23 15.51 -10.67
C GLN A 144 -4.16 16.34 -9.38
N LEU A 145 -3.64 17.55 -9.48
CA LEU A 145 -3.68 18.49 -8.36
C LEU A 145 -5.14 18.77 -8.00
N SER A 146 -5.46 18.74 -6.71
CA SER A 146 -6.79 19.13 -6.26
C SER A 146 -6.91 20.66 -6.17
N ASP A 147 -8.14 21.13 -6.01
CA ASP A 147 -8.42 22.54 -5.69
C ASP A 147 -8.03 22.90 -4.24
N VAL A 148 -7.72 21.91 -3.40
CA VAL A 148 -7.28 22.08 -2.02
C VAL A 148 -5.74 22.10 -1.95
N ALA A 149 -5.19 23.09 -1.26
CA ALA A 149 -3.75 23.24 -1.14
C ALA A 149 -3.10 21.99 -0.51
N ASN A 150 -2.02 21.50 -1.13
CA ASN A 150 -1.24 20.33 -0.73
C ASN A 150 -1.97 18.98 -0.81
N VAL A 151 -3.16 18.93 -1.42
CA VAL A 151 -3.88 17.69 -1.67
C VAL A 151 -3.85 17.38 -3.17
N THR A 152 -3.63 16.11 -3.49
CA THR A 152 -3.59 15.62 -4.87
C THR A 152 -4.52 14.43 -5.00
N TYR A 153 -5.35 14.49 -6.04
CA TYR A 153 -6.24 13.41 -6.41
C TYR A 153 -5.45 12.35 -7.18
N LEU A 154 -5.16 11.25 -6.51
CA LEU A 154 -4.56 10.06 -7.13
C LEU A 154 -5.52 9.46 -8.17
N LEU A 155 -6.82 9.46 -7.85
CA LEU A 155 -7.87 9.01 -8.74
C LEU A 155 -9.21 9.64 -8.34
N SER A 156 -9.96 10.11 -9.33
CA SER A 156 -11.34 10.58 -9.15
C SER A 156 -12.28 9.69 -9.94
N VAL A 157 -13.20 9.00 -9.25
CA VAL A 157 -14.11 8.04 -9.87
C VAL A 157 -15.55 8.57 -9.85
N PRO A 158 -16.12 8.93 -11.01
CA PRO A 158 -17.53 9.30 -11.09
C PRO A 158 -18.42 8.08 -10.95
N LEU A 159 -19.34 8.11 -9.98
CA LEU A 159 -20.29 7.02 -9.75
C LEU A 159 -21.51 7.21 -10.66
N GLN A 160 -21.61 6.36 -11.67
CA GLN A 160 -22.72 6.39 -12.65
C GLN A 160 -24.03 5.80 -12.12
N MET A 161 -24.11 5.47 -10.83
CA MET A 161 -25.29 4.89 -10.21
C MET A 161 -25.66 5.58 -8.91
N LYS A 162 -26.96 5.70 -8.65
CA LYS A 162 -27.46 6.33 -7.42
C LYS A 162 -27.08 5.50 -6.19
N VAL A 163 -26.50 6.18 -5.19
CA VAL A 163 -26.05 5.54 -3.95
C VAL A 163 -27.22 5.22 -3.01
N LYS A 164 -28.33 5.96 -3.04
CA LYS A 164 -29.59 5.70 -2.27
C LYS A 164 -29.39 5.22 -0.81
N GLY A 165 -28.47 5.83 -0.07
CA GLY A 165 -28.18 5.47 1.32
C GLY A 165 -27.45 4.12 1.50
N GLN A 166 -26.98 3.50 0.43
CA GLN A 166 -26.09 2.35 0.50
C GLN A 166 -24.71 2.78 0.96
N LYS A 167 -24.03 1.89 1.68
CA LYS A 167 -22.67 2.12 2.12
C LYS A 167 -21.70 2.12 0.94
N ILE A 168 -20.77 3.06 0.93
CA ILE A 168 -19.70 3.11 -0.06
C ILE A 168 -18.44 2.58 0.60
N LYS A 169 -17.87 1.53 0.04
CA LYS A 169 -16.57 1.00 0.46
C LYS A 169 -15.57 1.17 -0.65
N ALA A 170 -14.34 1.48 -0.29
CA ALA A 170 -13.25 1.61 -1.24
C ALA A 170 -12.04 0.84 -0.73
N ARG A 171 -11.25 0.32 -1.66
CA ARG A 171 -9.98 -0.34 -1.40
C ARG A 171 -8.93 0.24 -2.31
N ILE A 172 -7.77 0.53 -1.73
CA ILE A 172 -6.54 0.71 -2.49
C ILE A 172 -5.62 -0.46 -2.19
N GLU A 173 -5.04 -1.05 -3.22
CA GLU A 173 -4.06 -2.11 -3.10
C GLU A 173 -2.81 -1.78 -3.92
N ASN A 174 -1.65 -1.98 -3.31
CA ASN A 174 -0.39 -2.16 -4.01
C ASN A 174 -0.01 -3.65 -3.94
N GLY A 175 0.97 -4.11 -4.70
CA GLY A 175 1.37 -5.53 -4.72
C GLY A 175 1.79 -6.13 -3.36
N TYR A 176 1.88 -5.31 -2.30
CA TYR A 176 2.35 -5.70 -0.97
C TYR A 176 1.31 -5.50 0.15
N SER A 177 0.34 -4.61 -0.03
CA SER A 177 -0.59 -4.17 1.02
C SER A 177 -1.90 -3.68 0.42
N SER A 178 -2.97 -3.80 1.20
CA SER A 178 -4.27 -3.23 0.88
C SER A 178 -4.83 -2.46 2.06
N VAL A 179 -5.55 -1.38 1.77
CA VAL A 179 -6.24 -0.57 2.77
C VAL A 179 -7.69 -0.43 2.34
N ASP A 180 -8.59 -0.75 3.28
CA ASP A 180 -10.03 -0.63 3.11
C ASP A 180 -10.54 0.64 3.80
N PHE A 181 -11.45 1.34 3.14
CA PHE A 181 -12.07 2.57 3.60
C PHE A 181 -13.59 2.43 3.63
N ASP A 182 -14.20 2.87 4.73
CA ASP A 182 -15.63 3.11 4.81
C ASP A 182 -15.87 4.59 4.47
N VAL A 183 -16.38 4.86 3.27
CA VAL A 183 -16.51 6.21 2.72
C VAL A 183 -17.83 6.84 3.18
N ARG A 184 -18.88 6.04 3.30
CA ARG A 184 -20.23 6.44 3.74
C ARG A 184 -21.03 5.25 4.23
#